data_AF-A0A368GT09-F1
#
_entry.id   AF-A0A368GT09-F1
#
_cell.length_a   1.000
_cell.length_b   1.000
_cell.length_c   1.000
_cell.angle_alpha   90.00
_cell.angle_beta   90.00
_cell.angle_gamma   90.00
#
_symmetry.space_group_name_H-M   'P 1'
#
loop_
_entity.id
_entity.type
_entity.pdbx_description
1 polymer ?
#
loop_
_entity_poly.entity_id
_entity_poly.type
_entity_poly.pdbx_seq_one_letter_code
_entity_poly.pdbx_strand_id
1 'polypeptide(L)'
;LCCIRFLQEETLEEILFGDSDANTESVAGDAPTMLSVPALVEEIERLNKNLQHARELLNETEATNATLVDQSRLLKEEIRRLQRNEERLNHVENTEYLKNIIIKFLSPERVSGERQQLIPILSTMLQLSPEEVENLNRAAAQDDAATRESDNSWGSFLRWGRLN
;
A
#
# COMPACT_ATOMS: atom_id res chain seq x y z
N LEU A 1 0.14 13.14 8.26
CA LEU A 1 0.17 12.69 9.67
C LEU A 1 -1.04 13.26 10.38
N CYS A 2 -1.86 12.37 10.95
CA CYS A 2 -2.91 12.65 11.93
C CYS A 2 -4.15 13.46 11.50
N CYS A 3 -5.12 12.77 10.87
CA CYS A 3 -6.54 13.10 10.99
C CYS A 3 -7.34 11.85 11.39
N ILE A 4 -6.89 11.17 12.45
CA ILE A 4 -7.74 10.21 13.18
C ILE A 4 -8.21 10.95 14.41
N ARG A 5 -9.22 11.80 14.22
CA ARG A 5 -9.95 12.38 15.34
C ARG A 5 -10.86 11.28 15.84
N PHE A 6 -10.36 10.59 16.87
CA PHE A 6 -11.08 9.90 17.93
C PHE A 6 -12.61 10.03 17.77
N LEU A 7 -13.24 9.02 17.16
CA LEU A 7 -14.64 8.74 17.40
C LEU A 7 -14.70 8.33 18.86
N GLN A 8 -15.06 9.30 19.70
CA GLN A 8 -15.36 9.07 21.09
C GLN A 8 -16.61 8.20 21.08
N GLU A 9 -16.43 6.91 21.34
CA GLU A 9 -17.52 5.99 21.60
C GLU A 9 -18.16 6.45 22.92
N GLU A 10 -19.11 7.38 22.83
CA GLU A 10 -20.04 7.62 23.92
C GLU A 10 -20.75 6.29 24.17
N THR A 11 -20.62 5.80 25.40
CA THR A 11 -21.21 4.52 25.76
C THR A 11 -22.72 4.64 25.59
N LEU A 12 -23.36 3.58 25.10
CA LEU A 12 -24.81 3.53 24.84
C LEU A 12 -25.63 3.93 26.08
N GLU A 13 -25.06 3.74 27.26
CA GLU A 13 -25.59 4.10 28.57
C GLU A 13 -25.71 5.63 28.77
N GLU A 14 -24.77 6.41 28.25
CA GLU A 14 -24.72 7.87 28.38
C GLU A 14 -25.81 8.55 27.54
N ILE A 15 -26.13 8.01 26.36
CA ILE A 15 -27.23 8.51 25.51
C ILE A 15 -28.60 8.11 26.06
N LEU A 16 -28.70 6.93 26.69
CA LEU A 16 -29.96 6.40 27.19
C LEU A 16 -30.36 6.97 28.56
N PHE A 17 -29.38 7.34 29.39
CA PHE A 17 -29.60 7.80 30.78
C PHE A 17 -29.10 9.22 31.08
N GLY A 18 -28.43 9.89 30.14
CA GLY A 18 -27.70 11.15 30.37
C GLY A 18 -28.54 12.42 30.55
N ASP A 19 -29.88 12.35 30.55
CA ASP A 19 -30.72 13.56 30.58
C ASP A 19 -31.74 13.61 31.74
N SER A 20 -31.51 12.88 32.83
CA SER A 20 -32.45 12.86 33.99
C SER A 20 -32.25 13.93 35.06
N ASP A 21 -31.30 14.86 34.93
CA ASP A 21 -31.03 15.86 35.99
C ASP A 21 -31.07 17.31 35.48
N ALA A 22 -32.21 17.79 34.99
CA ALA A 22 -32.48 19.24 34.89
C ALA A 22 -33.94 19.63 34.58
N ASN A 23 -34.95 19.16 35.35
CA ASN A 23 -36.18 19.96 35.53
C ASN A 23 -37.03 19.53 36.74
N THR A 24 -36.59 19.86 37.95
CA THR A 24 -37.51 19.94 39.11
C THR A 24 -38.18 21.31 39.14
N GLU A 25 -39.11 21.53 38.22
CA GLU A 25 -40.16 22.55 38.37
C GLU A 25 -41.36 21.93 39.10
N SER A 26 -41.86 22.68 40.06
CA SER A 26 -43.00 22.36 40.90
C SER A 26 -44.29 22.10 40.11
N VAL A 27 -44.83 20.89 40.22
CA VAL A 27 -46.25 20.61 39.97
C VAL A 27 -46.85 20.02 41.24
N ALA A 28 -47.70 20.82 41.86
CA ALA A 28 -48.62 20.38 42.90
C ALA A 28 -49.62 19.40 42.30
N GLY A 29 -49.79 18.24 42.94
CA GLY A 29 -50.94 17.37 42.82
C GLY A 29 -51.17 16.76 41.44
N ASP A 30 -50.47 15.66 41.15
CA ASP A 30 -51.03 14.65 40.26
C ASP A 30 -51.27 13.40 41.11
N ALA A 31 -52.55 13.10 41.34
CA ALA A 31 -52.98 11.78 41.73
C ALA A 31 -52.36 10.77 40.75
N PRO A 32 -52.14 9.49 41.14
CA PRO A 32 -51.79 8.49 40.13
C PRO A 32 -52.93 8.52 39.11
N THR A 33 -52.66 9.03 37.90
CA THR A 33 -53.59 8.91 36.78
C THR A 33 -53.73 7.42 36.57
N MET A 34 -54.78 6.86 37.16
CA MET A 34 -55.08 5.45 37.15
C MET A 34 -55.51 5.15 35.72
N LEU A 35 -54.53 4.94 34.85
CA LEU A 35 -54.76 4.41 33.52
C LEU A 35 -55.57 3.14 33.69
N SER A 36 -56.70 3.08 32.98
CA SER A 36 -57.54 1.90 33.08
C SER A 36 -56.69 0.69 32.66
N VAL A 37 -56.88 -0.44 33.35
CA VAL A 37 -56.19 -1.70 33.03
C VAL A 37 -56.10 -1.98 31.51
N PRO A 38 -57.14 -1.76 30.68
CA PRO A 38 -57.01 -1.96 29.23
C PRO A 38 -56.02 -1.00 28.55
N ALA A 39 -55.89 0.26 28.97
CA ALA A 39 -54.93 1.21 28.40
C ALA A 39 -53.47 0.82 28.72
N LEU A 40 -53.23 0.27 29.92
CA LEU A 40 -51.92 -0.28 30.29
C LEU A 40 -51.57 -1.53 29.46
N VAL A 41 -52.56 -2.38 29.18
CA VAL A 41 -52.37 -3.57 28.33
C VAL A 41 -52.02 -3.18 26.90
N GLU A 42 -52.72 -2.20 26.32
CA GLU A 42 -52.42 -1.68 24.98
C GLU A 42 -51.00 -1.09 24.90
N GLU A 43 -50.59 -0.35 25.93
CA GLU A 43 -49.24 0.20 26.00
C GLU A 43 -48.18 -0.89 26.14
N ILE A 44 -48.43 -1.94 26.94
CA ILE A 44 -47.55 -3.12 27.03
C ILE A 44 -47.43 -3.83 25.67
N GLU A 45 -48.53 -3.98 24.94
CA GLU A 45 -48.51 -4.57 23.60
C GLU A 45 -47.71 -3.72 22.61
N ARG A 46 -47.86 -2.38 22.67
CA ARG A 46 -47.09 -1.44 21.86
C ARG A 46 -45.59 -1.54 22.16
N LEU A 47 -45.22 -1.54 23.43
CA LEU A 47 -43.83 -1.67 23.86
C LEU A 47 -43.23 -3.01 23.45
N ASN A 48 -43.98 -4.11 23.59
CA ASN A 48 -43.52 -5.44 23.15
C ASN A 48 -43.28 -5.49 21.62
N LYS A 49 -44.16 -4.88 20.81
CA LYS A 49 -43.97 -4.78 19.35
C LYS A 49 -42.73 -3.97 19.01
N ASN A 50 -42.52 -2.83 19.66
CA ASN A 50 -41.34 -2.00 19.45
C ASN A 50 -40.05 -2.73 19.84
N LEU A 51 -40.07 -3.45 20.96
CA LEU A 51 -38.95 -4.27 21.43
C LEU A 51 -38.63 -5.36 20.40
N GLN A 52 -39.64 -6.06 19.90
CA GLN A 52 -39.45 -7.09 18.88
C GLN A 52 -38.84 -6.52 17.59
N HIS A 53 -39.34 -5.38 17.13
CA HIS A 53 -38.79 -4.71 15.96
C HIS A 53 -37.33 -4.27 16.17
N ALA A 54 -37.01 -3.68 17.33
CA ALA A 54 -35.65 -3.30 17.68
C ALA A 54 -34.69 -4.51 17.72
N ARG A 55 -35.16 -5.67 18.21
CA ARG A 55 -34.38 -6.91 18.19
C ARG A 55 -34.12 -7.42 16.78
N GLU A 56 -35.11 -7.36 15.90
CA GLU A 56 -34.96 -7.76 14.50
C GLU A 56 -33.93 -6.87 13.79
N LEU A 57 -34.03 -5.55 13.96
CA LEU A 57 -33.04 -4.61 13.42
C LEU A 57 -31.64 -4.86 14.00
N LEU A 58 -31.53 -5.11 15.31
CA LEU A 58 -30.24 -5.39 15.93
C LEU A 58 -29.61 -6.65 15.33
N ASN A 59 -30.38 -7.73 15.18
CA ASN A 59 -29.90 -8.97 14.56
C ASN A 59 -29.46 -8.75 13.10
N GLU A 60 -30.22 -7.97 12.33
CA GLU A 60 -29.83 -7.60 10.96
C GLU A 60 -28.53 -6.79 10.94
N THR A 61 -28.36 -5.83 11.85
CA THR A 61 -27.12 -5.06 11.97
C THR A 61 -25.94 -5.92 12.42
N GLU A 62 -26.14 -6.91 13.28
CA GLU A 62 -25.10 -7.84 13.73
C GLU A 62 -24.67 -8.75 12.57
N ALA A 63 -25.62 -9.29 11.81
CA ALA A 63 -25.35 -10.15 10.65
C ALA A 63 -24.61 -9.39 9.52
N THR A 64 -25.02 -8.15 9.25
CA THR A 64 -24.33 -7.30 8.26
C THR A 64 -22.93 -6.91 8.74
N ASN A 65 -22.76 -6.59 10.02
CA ASN A 65 -21.45 -6.29 10.60
C ASN A 65 -20.50 -7.50 10.51
N ALA A 66 -20.96 -8.71 10.84
CA ALA A 66 -20.17 -9.93 10.69
C ALA A 66 -19.67 -10.11 9.25
N THR A 67 -20.56 -9.89 8.27
CA THR A 67 -20.21 -9.95 6.85
C THR A 67 -19.17 -8.90 6.46
N LEU A 68 -19.30 -7.67 6.94
CA LEU A 68 -18.35 -6.59 6.66
C LEU A 68 -16.97 -6.87 7.27
N VAL A 69 -16.91 -7.44 8.48
CA VAL A 69 -15.67 -7.84 9.12
C VAL A 69 -14.95 -8.92 8.30
N ASP A 70 -15.69 -9.92 7.80
CA ASP A 70 -15.13 -10.95 6.94
C ASP A 70 -14.62 -10.40 5.61
N GLN A 71 -15.39 -9.52 4.96
CA GLN A 71 -14.94 -8.84 3.74
C GLN A 71 -13.67 -8.00 3.99
N SER A 72 -13.62 -7.27 5.11
CA SER A 72 -12.44 -6.49 5.49
C SER A 72 -11.22 -7.39 5.66
N ARG A 73 -11.39 -8.56 6.30
CA ARG A 73 -10.32 -9.54 6.48
C ARG A 73 -9.82 -10.07 5.14
N LEU A 74 -10.72 -10.50 4.26
CA LEU A 74 -10.38 -11.00 2.93
C LEU A 74 -9.66 -9.94 2.08
N LEU A 75 -10.14 -8.71 2.09
CA LEU A 75 -9.50 -7.60 1.36
C LEU A 75 -8.09 -7.33 1.88
N LYS A 76 -7.88 -7.36 3.20
CA LYS A 76 -6.54 -7.22 3.80
C LYS A 76 -5.59 -8.35 3.40
N GLU A 77 -6.07 -9.59 3.35
CA GLU A 77 -5.30 -10.74 2.89
C GLU A 77 -4.93 -10.60 1.40
N GLU A 78 -5.87 -10.14 0.58
CA GLU A 78 -5.67 -9.92 -0.85
C GLU A 78 -4.64 -8.81 -1.13
N ILE A 79 -4.70 -7.69 -0.40
CA ILE A 79 -3.69 -6.62 -0.49
C ILE A 79 -2.29 -7.18 -0.19
N ARG A 80 -2.14 -7.97 0.89
CA ARG A 80 -0.85 -8.59 1.25
C ARG A 80 -0.37 -9.60 0.19
N ARG A 81 -1.30 -10.28 -0.48
CA ARG A 81 -0.97 -11.19 -1.59
C ARG A 81 -0.49 -10.41 -2.82
N LEU A 82 -1.19 -9.33 -3.17
CA LEU A 82 -0.84 -8.47 -4.30
C LEU A 82 0.52 -7.79 -4.08
N GLN A 83 0.79 -7.28 -2.88
CA GLN A 83 2.09 -6.67 -2.54
C GLN A 83 3.25 -7.65 -2.74
N ARG A 84 3.14 -8.88 -2.23
CA ARG A 84 4.17 -9.91 -2.46
C ARG A 84 4.32 -10.28 -3.93
N ASN A 85 3.23 -10.26 -4.70
CA ASN A 85 3.30 -10.53 -6.13
C ASN A 85 3.99 -9.38 -6.87
N GLU A 86 3.68 -8.14 -6.52
CA GLU A 86 4.32 -6.94 -7.04
C GLU A 86 5.81 -6.91 -6.71
N GLU A 87 6.21 -7.21 -5.47
CA GLU A 87 7.62 -7.38 -5.11
C GLU A 87 8.32 -8.42 -5.98
N ARG A 88 7.68 -9.59 -6.19
CA ARG A 88 8.22 -10.63 -7.08
C ARG A 88 8.30 -10.17 -8.53
N LEU A 89 7.30 -9.48 -9.05
CA LEU A 89 7.30 -8.95 -10.42
C LEU A 89 8.36 -7.87 -10.60
N ASN A 90 8.47 -6.94 -9.64
CA ASN A 90 9.52 -5.94 -9.60
C ASN A 90 10.89 -6.62 -9.56
N HIS A 91 11.10 -7.64 -8.73
CA HIS A 91 12.36 -8.38 -8.72
C HIS A 91 12.62 -9.08 -10.06
N VAL A 92 11.61 -9.70 -10.68
CA VAL A 92 11.75 -10.38 -11.99
C VAL A 92 12.07 -9.36 -13.10
N GLU A 93 11.30 -8.28 -13.22
CA GLU A 93 11.54 -7.21 -14.21
C GLU A 93 12.91 -6.55 -14.00
N ASN A 94 13.27 -6.27 -12.74
CA ASN A 94 14.58 -5.75 -12.38
C ASN A 94 15.70 -6.71 -12.78
N THR A 95 15.51 -8.04 -12.63
CA THR A 95 16.51 -9.03 -13.07
C THR A 95 16.61 -9.15 -14.58
N GLU A 96 15.51 -9.00 -15.33
CA GLU A 96 15.56 -8.98 -16.79
C GLU A 96 16.26 -7.73 -17.33
N TYR A 97 15.93 -6.57 -16.76
CA TYR A 97 16.63 -5.33 -17.07
C TYR A 97 18.12 -5.44 -16.74
N LEU A 98 18.47 -5.92 -15.54
CA LEU A 98 19.85 -6.16 -15.12
C LEU A 98 20.58 -7.10 -16.08
N LYS A 99 19.95 -8.21 -16.49
CA LYS A 99 20.51 -9.14 -17.49
C LYS A 99 20.84 -8.41 -18.79
N ASN A 100 19.95 -7.57 -19.30
CA ASN A 100 20.19 -6.79 -20.52
C ASN A 100 21.35 -5.81 -20.36
N ILE A 101 21.45 -5.14 -19.20
CA ILE A 101 22.56 -4.24 -18.88
C ILE A 101 23.89 -4.99 -18.80
N ILE A 102 23.93 -6.15 -18.14
CA ILE A 102 25.13 -7.00 -18.07
C ILE A 102 25.55 -7.47 -19.47
N ILE A 103 24.61 -7.92 -20.31
CA ILE A 103 24.91 -8.33 -21.69
C ILE A 103 25.50 -7.17 -22.50
N LYS A 104 24.94 -5.96 -22.37
CA LYS A 104 25.50 -4.75 -23.01
C LYS A 104 26.89 -4.41 -22.48
N PHE A 105 27.10 -4.49 -21.18
CA PHE A 105 28.38 -4.21 -20.54
C PHE A 105 29.48 -5.18 -20.97
N LEU A 106 29.17 -6.47 -21.14
CA LEU A 106 30.14 -7.48 -21.60
C LEU A 106 30.34 -7.48 -23.12
N SER A 107 29.39 -6.95 -23.89
CA SER A 107 29.51 -6.86 -25.34
C SER A 107 30.66 -5.91 -25.74
N PRO A 108 31.29 -6.13 -26.90
CA PRO A 108 32.29 -5.21 -27.41
C PRO A 108 31.65 -3.83 -27.65
N GLU A 109 32.36 -2.80 -27.21
CA GLU A 109 31.89 -1.43 -27.20
C GLU A 109 31.75 -0.92 -28.63
N ARG A 110 30.54 -0.51 -29.02
CA ARG A 110 30.25 0.02 -30.37
C ARG A 110 30.43 1.53 -30.45
N VAL A 111 30.32 2.21 -29.30
CA VAL A 111 30.42 3.66 -29.13
C VAL A 111 31.29 3.92 -27.92
N SER A 112 32.33 4.75 -28.06
CA SER A 112 33.25 5.06 -26.95
C SER A 112 32.51 5.65 -25.74
N GLY A 113 32.71 5.06 -24.56
CA GLY A 113 32.12 5.52 -23.31
C GLY A 113 30.73 4.94 -22.97
N GLU A 114 30.22 3.99 -23.75
CA GLU A 114 28.99 3.25 -23.43
C GLU A 114 29.15 2.49 -22.11
N ARG A 115 30.30 1.84 -21.89
CA ARG A 115 30.52 1.06 -20.65
C ARG A 115 30.53 1.92 -19.40
N GLN A 116 31.12 3.11 -19.47
CA GLN A 116 31.18 4.06 -18.36
C GLN A 116 29.78 4.56 -17.97
N GLN A 117 28.87 4.71 -18.93
CA GLN A 117 27.48 5.10 -18.68
C GLN A 117 26.65 3.98 -18.03
N LEU A 118 27.03 2.72 -18.22
CA LEU A 118 26.34 1.57 -17.61
C LEU A 118 26.75 1.32 -16.16
N ILE A 119 27.91 1.82 -15.71
CA ILE A 119 28.41 1.61 -14.33
C ILE A 119 27.46 2.19 -13.26
N PRO A 120 26.93 3.43 -13.38
CA PRO A 120 25.94 3.94 -12.43
C PRO A 120 24.68 3.08 -12.35
N ILE A 121 24.23 2.54 -13.48
CA ILE A 121 23.06 1.66 -13.56
C ILE A 121 23.35 0.34 -12.85
N LEU A 122 24.52 -0.27 -13.09
CA LEU A 122 24.94 -1.48 -12.39
C LEU A 122 25.10 -1.24 -10.87
N SER A 123 25.63 -0.08 -10.47
CA SER A 123 25.78 0.29 -9.06
C SER A 123 24.44 0.37 -8.34
N THR A 124 23.42 1.00 -8.93
CA THR A 124 22.09 1.10 -8.31
C THR A 124 21.32 -0.22 -8.31
N MET A 125 21.43 -1.00 -9.39
CA MET A 125 20.72 -2.28 -9.55
C MET A 125 21.27 -3.41 -8.69
N LEU A 126 22.60 -3.46 -8.49
CA LEU A 126 23.29 -4.48 -7.69
C LEU A 126 23.68 -4.00 -6.29
N GLN A 127 23.42 -2.73 -5.95
CA GLN A 127 23.84 -2.10 -4.70
C GLN A 127 25.34 -2.24 -4.45
N LEU A 128 26.15 -1.95 -5.47
CA LEU A 128 27.61 -2.10 -5.39
C LEU A 128 28.21 -1.11 -4.39
N SER A 129 29.21 -1.58 -3.66
CA SER A 129 30.05 -0.75 -2.80
C SER A 129 30.92 0.21 -3.63
N PRO A 130 31.39 1.33 -3.04
CA PRO A 130 32.25 2.28 -3.76
C PRO A 130 33.55 1.65 -4.30
N GLU A 131 34.10 0.65 -3.60
CA GLU A 131 35.29 -0.09 -4.04
C GLU A 131 35.01 -0.91 -5.31
N GLU A 132 33.88 -1.61 -5.37
CA GLU A 132 33.46 -2.38 -6.53
C GLU A 132 33.19 -1.48 -7.74
N VAL A 133 32.63 -0.29 -7.51
CA VAL A 133 32.42 0.72 -8.56
C VAL A 133 33.74 1.23 -9.12
N GLU A 134 34.75 1.48 -8.28
CA GLU A 134 36.09 1.88 -8.73
C GLU A 134 36.75 0.79 -9.59
N ASN A 135 36.60 -0.48 -9.20
CA ASN A 135 37.09 -1.62 -9.98
C ASN A 135 36.45 -1.69 -11.37
N LEU A 136 35.13 -1.46 -11.48
CA LEU A 136 34.42 -1.42 -12.77
C LEU A 136 34.87 -0.23 -13.64
N ASN A 137 35.09 0.94 -13.04
CA ASN A 137 35.60 2.12 -13.76
C ASN A 137 37.00 1.86 -14.34
N ARG A 138 37.88 1.22 -13.56
CA ARG A 138 39.22 0.84 -14.04
C ARG A 138 39.14 -0.18 -15.18
N ALA A 139 38.27 -1.18 -15.08
CA ALA A 139 38.08 -2.18 -16.13
C ALA A 139 37.52 -1.57 -17.42
N ALA A 140 36.56 -0.66 -17.33
CA ALA A 140 36.01 0.05 -18.48
C ALA A 140 37.08 0.91 -19.18
N ALA A 141 37.89 1.65 -18.40
CA ALA A 141 38.97 2.48 -18.95
C ALA A 141 40.09 1.68 -19.65
N GLN A 142 40.38 0.45 -19.18
CA GLN A 142 41.37 -0.43 -19.81
C GLN A 142 40.89 -0.97 -21.16
N ASP A 143 39.62 -1.34 -21.28
CA ASP A 143 39.07 -1.89 -22.52
C ASP A 143 38.90 -0.83 -23.61
N ASP A 144 38.56 0.42 -23.23
CA ASP A 144 38.58 1.60 -24.10
C ASP A 144 39.98 1.81 -24.74
N ALA A 145 41.05 1.61 -23.96
CA ALA A 145 42.43 1.75 -24.43
C ALA A 145 42.84 0.62 -25.39
N ALA A 146 42.51 -0.63 -25.06
CA ALA A 146 42.80 -1.80 -25.90
C ALA A 146 42.05 -1.75 -27.25
N THR A 147 40.79 -1.29 -27.24
CA THR A 147 39.98 -1.17 -28.47
C THR A 147 40.55 -0.09 -29.41
N ARG A 148 41.01 1.04 -28.86
CA ARG A 148 41.66 2.12 -29.63
C ARG A 148 42.97 1.67 -30.29
N GLU A 149 43.78 0.84 -29.62
CA GLU A 149 45.02 0.29 -30.21
C GLU A 149 44.72 -0.66 -31.38
N SER A 150 43.67 -1.48 -31.25
CA SER A 150 43.22 -2.36 -32.33
C SER A 150 42.71 -1.55 -33.53
N ASP A 151 41.80 -0.59 -33.34
CA ASP A 151 41.28 0.22 -34.47
C ASP A 151 42.36 1.07 -35.16
N ASN A 152 43.32 1.60 -34.39
CA ASN A 152 44.44 2.35 -34.93
C ASN A 152 45.44 1.48 -35.72
N SER A 153 45.59 0.21 -35.33
CA SER A 153 46.45 -0.75 -36.03
C SER A 153 45.91 -1.04 -37.44
N TRP A 154 44.60 -1.30 -37.58
CA TRP A 154 43.97 -1.58 -38.88
C TRP A 154 43.82 -0.30 -39.74
N GLY A 155 43.56 0.86 -39.12
CA GLY A 155 43.48 2.15 -39.80
C GLY A 155 44.82 2.67 -40.35
N SER A 156 45.94 2.25 -39.76
CA SER A 156 47.28 2.57 -40.27
C SER A 156 47.54 1.84 -41.59
N PHE A 157 47.23 0.53 -41.69
CA PHE A 157 47.45 -0.23 -42.93
C PHE A 157 46.63 0.28 -44.12
N LEU A 158 45.41 0.79 -43.89
CA LEU A 158 44.58 1.37 -44.96
C LEU A 158 45.07 2.75 -45.43
N ARG A 159 45.90 3.45 -44.64
CA ARG A 159 46.45 4.78 -44.99
C ARG A 159 47.62 4.67 -45.98
N TRP A 160 48.34 3.55 -45.99
CA TRP A 160 49.47 3.31 -46.90
C TRP A 160 49.03 2.77 -48.27
N GLY A 161 47.81 2.24 -48.41
CA GLY A 161 47.30 1.67 -49.65
C GLY A 161 46.70 2.66 -50.67
N ARG A 162 46.74 3.98 -50.41
CA ARG A 162 46.10 5.00 -51.26
C ARG A 162 47.08 5.83 -52.11
N LEU A 163 48.32 5.39 -52.23
CA LEU A 163 49.24 5.87 -53.28
C LEU A 163 49.42 4.77 -54.32
N ASN A 164 48.53 4.76 -55.31
CA ASN A 164 48.79 4.39 -56.71
C ASN A 164 47.57 4.77 -57.54
#